data_AF-G7UW10-F1
#
_entry.id   AF-G7UW10-F1
#
_cell.length_a   1.000
_cell.length_b   1.000
_cell.length_c   1.000
_cell.angle_alpha   90.00
_cell.angle_beta   90.00
_cell.angle_gamma   90.00
#
_symmetry.space_group_name_H-M   'P 1'
#
loop_
_entity.id
_entity.type
_entity.pdbx_description
1 polymer ?
#
loop_
_entity_poly.entity_id
_entity_poly.type
_entity_poly.pdbx_seq_one_letter_code
_entity_poly.pdbx_strand_id
1 'polypeptide(L)'
;MQRRHFLRQAGALAALAGSGRLLAQTPPPSPHAAAAPLGQLPFAAAKPLAPIKARADRVVAVTVCTRPFRAQGPRIEAERIGRRTVVHQYGHGGSGWSLSWGSAQQAVRLALAGGDSEIAVIGCGAIGITTARVAQEAGLKVRIYAKETLPASRSFLATGVWSPDSRICTTEHASPAFKALWAQMATASFQQYQRMLGLAGAPVEWRDSYVLSEVPLDQPAGGGGEDDEPDYPSLESELLHGLRPHGLKLDPGEHPFPVPYAARYPGLIFNISAYARMLMEDFLHAGGSFQAREFESPRQFADLREKTLINCTGYGARALLGDESVIPVRGQTARLIPQPEVDYGLYWRGHNLNVVPRRDGILVQAQMPGDFNNADTTIDRASTDAAVAQLARLFPAA
;
A
#
# COMPACT_ATOMS: atom_id res chain seq x y z
N MET A 1 26.33 29.15 65.29
CA MET A 1 27.63 29.30 65.98
C MET A 1 27.96 28.00 66.73
N GLN A 2 29.25 27.70 66.81
CA GLN A 2 29.87 26.42 67.18
C GLN A 2 29.51 25.84 68.56
N ARG A 3 29.63 24.50 68.68
CA ARG A 3 30.45 23.71 69.65
C ARG A 3 29.84 22.30 69.80
N ARG A 4 30.34 21.26 69.10
CA ARG A 4 31.42 20.30 69.47
C ARG A 4 31.44 19.79 70.92
N HIS A 5 31.74 18.48 71.03
CA HIS A 5 32.21 17.66 72.19
C HIS A 5 31.12 16.92 72.98
N PHE A 6 31.26 15.66 73.44
CA PHE A 6 32.29 14.61 73.32
C PHE A 6 31.65 13.31 73.89
N LEU A 7 32.07 12.16 73.38
CA LEU A 7 32.20 10.83 74.05
C LEU A 7 31.49 10.54 75.38
N ARG A 8 30.86 9.35 75.47
CA ARG A 8 31.39 8.21 76.25
C ARG A 8 30.46 6.99 76.27
N GLN A 9 31.07 5.82 76.02
CA GLN A 9 30.94 4.55 76.77
C GLN A 9 29.59 3.81 76.71
N ALA A 10 29.49 2.49 76.77
CA ALA A 10 30.41 1.36 76.78
C ALA A 10 29.55 0.09 76.59
N GLY A 11 30.17 -1.04 76.26
CA GLY A 11 29.54 -2.36 76.45
C GLY A 11 29.77 -3.32 75.29
N ALA A 12 30.91 -4.01 75.32
CA ALA A 12 31.16 -5.19 74.51
C ALA A 12 30.50 -6.42 75.15
N LEU A 13 29.92 -7.32 74.36
CA LEU A 13 30.14 -8.77 74.48
C LEU A 13 29.46 -9.58 73.35
N ALA A 14 30.18 -10.65 73.00
CA ALA A 14 29.79 -11.88 72.31
C ALA A 14 29.63 -11.87 70.77
N ALA A 15 30.63 -12.51 70.16
CA ALA A 15 30.72 -12.88 68.76
C ALA A 15 29.77 -14.03 68.40
N LEU A 16 29.13 -13.94 67.23
CA LEU A 16 28.70 -15.08 66.44
C LEU A 16 28.97 -14.77 64.96
N ALA A 17 29.75 -15.64 64.33
CA ALA A 17 30.12 -15.59 62.93
C ALA A 17 28.90 -15.90 62.03
N GLY A 18 28.76 -15.16 60.93
CA GLY A 18 27.70 -15.41 59.94
C GLY A 18 27.78 -14.48 58.72
N SER A 19 28.52 -14.93 57.70
CA SER A 19 28.39 -14.60 56.27
C SER A 19 28.01 -13.16 55.89
N GLY A 20 29.02 -12.35 55.59
CA GLY A 20 28.86 -11.03 54.98
C GLY A 20 28.24 -11.13 53.58
N ARG A 21 27.11 -10.42 53.40
CA ARG A 21 26.57 -10.06 52.09
C ARG A 21 27.46 -8.96 51.49
N LEU A 22 28.20 -9.30 50.44
CA LEU A 22 28.83 -8.32 49.57
C LEU A 22 27.73 -7.55 48.83
N LEU A 23 27.57 -6.27 49.16
CA LEU A 23 26.82 -5.31 48.35
C LEU A 23 27.59 -5.13 47.04
N ALA A 24 27.13 -5.80 45.97
CA ALA A 24 27.65 -5.56 44.63
C ALA A 24 27.25 -4.14 44.20
N GLN A 25 28.24 -3.28 44.06
CA GLN A 25 28.10 -1.95 43.47
C GLN A 25 27.75 -2.14 41.98
N THR A 26 26.55 -1.73 41.56
CA THR A 26 26.19 -1.65 40.15
C THR A 26 27.01 -0.55 39.48
N PRO A 27 27.76 -0.84 38.40
CA PRO A 27 28.47 0.19 37.66
C PRO A 27 27.46 1.13 36.96
N PRO A 28 27.81 2.41 36.74
CA PRO A 28 26.94 3.33 36.01
C PRO A 28 26.73 2.84 34.57
N PRO A 29 25.57 3.13 33.95
CA PRO A 29 25.27 2.68 32.60
C PRO A 29 26.26 3.31 31.61
N SER A 30 26.89 2.47 30.80
CA SER A 30 27.79 2.90 29.74
C SER A 30 27.04 3.75 28.70
N PRO A 31 27.57 4.88 28.25
CA PRO A 31 26.95 5.66 27.18
C PRO A 31 27.10 4.88 25.87
N HIS A 32 25.97 4.65 25.20
CA HIS A 32 25.86 4.18 23.83
C HIS A 32 26.79 3.03 23.42
N ALA A 33 26.39 1.81 23.77
CA ALA A 33 26.63 0.70 22.85
C ALA A 33 25.89 1.05 21.55
N ALA A 34 26.64 1.48 20.53
CA ALA A 34 26.12 1.57 19.18
C ALA A 34 25.46 0.23 18.88
N ALA A 35 24.16 0.24 18.59
CA ALA A 35 23.45 -0.95 18.15
C ALA A 35 24.25 -1.51 16.98
N ALA A 36 24.69 -2.76 17.10
CA ALA A 36 25.26 -3.48 15.97
C ALA A 36 24.31 -3.28 14.77
N PRO A 37 24.82 -3.07 13.54
CA PRO A 37 23.95 -3.09 12.38
C PRO A 37 23.15 -4.38 12.48
N LEU A 38 21.82 -4.28 12.44
CA LEU A 38 20.94 -5.44 12.39
C LEU A 38 21.38 -6.24 11.16
N GLY A 39 22.25 -7.23 11.36
CA GLY A 39 22.64 -8.17 10.33
C GLY A 39 21.35 -8.74 9.76
N GLN A 40 21.27 -8.87 8.43
CA GLN A 40 20.09 -9.39 7.75
C GLN A 40 19.59 -10.61 8.51
N LEU A 41 18.43 -10.48 9.16
CA LEU A 41 17.79 -11.64 9.76
C LEU A 41 17.61 -12.65 8.64
N PRO A 42 18.13 -13.87 8.76
CA PRO A 42 18.03 -14.84 7.69
C PRO A 42 16.55 -15.04 7.37
N PHE A 43 16.19 -14.96 6.09
CA PHE A 43 14.85 -15.36 5.68
C PHE A 43 14.56 -16.75 6.22
N ALA A 44 13.29 -17.02 6.56
CA ALA A 44 12.87 -18.39 6.81
C ALA A 44 13.25 -19.29 5.62
N ALA A 45 13.62 -20.54 5.89
CA ALA A 45 13.92 -21.51 4.85
C ALA A 45 12.79 -21.55 3.81
N ALA A 46 13.15 -21.59 2.52
CA ALA A 46 12.17 -21.65 1.45
C ALA A 46 11.32 -22.92 1.61
N LYS A 47 10.00 -22.75 1.68
CA LYS A 47 9.06 -23.88 1.70
C LYS A 47 8.95 -24.42 0.27
N PRO A 48 8.71 -25.75 0.09
CA PRO A 48 8.31 -26.27 -1.20
C PRO A 48 7.10 -25.50 -1.74
N LEU A 49 7.20 -24.96 -2.95
CA LEU A 49 6.15 -24.17 -3.57
C LEU A 49 5.17 -25.08 -4.31
N ALA A 50 3.88 -24.98 -3.98
CA ALA A 50 2.85 -25.68 -4.73
C ALA A 50 2.76 -25.08 -6.15
N PRO A 51 2.76 -25.89 -7.22
CA PRO A 51 2.64 -25.37 -8.58
C PRO A 51 1.26 -24.72 -8.79
N ILE A 52 1.26 -23.57 -9.48
CA ILE A 52 0.00 -22.88 -9.81
C ILE A 52 -0.68 -23.66 -10.93
N LYS A 53 -1.96 -24.01 -10.72
CA LYS A 53 -2.81 -24.63 -11.74
C LYS A 53 -3.25 -23.57 -12.76
N ALA A 54 -2.31 -23.09 -13.58
CA ALA A 54 -2.52 -22.02 -14.55
C ALA A 54 -3.17 -22.56 -15.84
N ARG A 55 -4.50 -22.57 -15.88
CA ARG A 55 -5.28 -23.04 -17.03
C ARG A 55 -6.44 -22.08 -17.31
N ALA A 56 -6.74 -21.86 -18.59
CA ALA A 56 -7.82 -20.97 -19.02
C ALA A 56 -9.20 -21.40 -18.48
N ASP A 57 -9.43 -22.70 -18.31
CA ASP A 57 -10.66 -23.27 -17.72
C ASP A 57 -10.84 -22.96 -16.22
N ARG A 58 -9.80 -22.47 -15.55
CA ARG A 58 -9.86 -22.03 -14.15
C ARG A 58 -10.10 -20.52 -14.02
N VAL A 59 -10.19 -19.77 -15.12
CA VAL A 59 -10.51 -18.34 -15.07
C VAL A 59 -11.99 -18.17 -14.70
N VAL A 60 -12.25 -17.59 -13.52
CA VAL A 60 -13.61 -17.35 -12.99
C VAL A 60 -14.07 -15.91 -13.15
N ALA A 61 -13.13 -14.98 -13.39
CA ALA A 61 -13.46 -13.58 -13.70
C ALA A 61 -12.34 -12.94 -14.48
N VAL A 62 -12.71 -11.97 -15.32
CA VAL A 62 -11.77 -11.03 -15.96
C VAL A 62 -12.25 -9.63 -15.64
N THR A 63 -11.35 -8.79 -15.16
CA THR A 63 -11.66 -7.42 -14.77
C THR A 63 -10.72 -6.45 -15.46
N VAL A 64 -11.26 -5.34 -15.96
CA VAL A 64 -10.50 -4.22 -16.51
C VAL A 64 -10.70 -3.01 -15.60
N CYS A 65 -9.60 -2.41 -15.18
CA CYS A 65 -9.58 -1.21 -14.35
C CYS A 65 -8.79 -0.10 -15.04
N THR A 66 -9.17 1.14 -14.79
CA THR A 66 -8.41 2.33 -15.19
C THR A 66 -7.88 3.02 -13.94
N ARG A 67 -6.55 3.10 -13.84
CA ARG A 67 -5.86 3.75 -12.73
C ARG A 67 -5.73 5.25 -13.05
N PRO A 68 -6.11 6.16 -12.13
CA PRO A 68 -6.04 7.60 -12.39
C PRO A 68 -4.60 8.09 -12.21
N PHE A 69 -3.82 8.11 -13.28
CA PHE A 69 -2.45 8.60 -13.27
C PHE A 69 -2.40 10.11 -13.48
N ARG A 70 -1.51 10.78 -12.76
CA ARG A 70 -1.12 12.17 -13.01
C ARG A 70 0.40 12.25 -13.05
N ALA A 71 0.94 12.87 -14.09
CA ALA A 71 2.40 12.96 -14.25
C ALA A 71 3.06 13.68 -13.06
N GLN A 72 2.41 14.71 -12.51
CA GLN A 72 2.93 15.52 -11.40
C GLN A 72 2.79 14.86 -10.01
N GLY A 73 2.17 13.69 -9.92
CA GLY A 73 1.75 13.11 -8.65
C GLY A 73 0.28 13.38 -8.31
N PRO A 74 -0.23 12.78 -7.22
CA PRO A 74 -1.58 13.03 -6.75
C PRO A 74 -1.79 14.51 -6.43
N ARG A 75 -2.93 15.07 -6.85
CA ARG A 75 -3.35 16.42 -6.46
C ARG A 75 -3.86 16.34 -5.02
N ILE A 76 -3.15 16.97 -4.09
CA ILE A 76 -3.53 17.08 -2.67
C ILE A 76 -3.44 18.55 -2.25
N GLU A 77 -4.53 19.29 -2.49
CA GLU A 77 -4.55 20.75 -2.28
C GLU A 77 -5.96 21.23 -1.97
N ALA A 78 -6.07 22.39 -1.31
CA ALA A 78 -7.35 23.02 -1.03
C ALA A 78 -7.63 24.15 -2.03
N GLU A 79 -8.85 24.17 -2.56
CA GLU A 79 -9.37 25.18 -3.47
C GLU A 79 -10.69 25.76 -2.93
N ARG A 80 -11.00 27.01 -3.25
CA ARG A 80 -12.30 27.62 -2.95
C ARG A 80 -13.20 27.53 -4.18
N ILE A 81 -14.22 26.69 -4.13
CA ILE A 81 -15.23 26.56 -5.19
C ILE A 81 -16.55 27.15 -4.68
N GLY A 82 -16.88 28.34 -5.18
CA GLY A 82 -18.00 29.12 -4.67
C GLY A 82 -17.85 29.39 -3.15
N ARG A 83 -18.80 28.91 -2.35
CA ARG A 83 -18.78 29.07 -0.89
C ARG A 83 -18.15 27.89 -0.15
N ARG A 84 -17.66 26.87 -0.85
CA ARG A 84 -17.15 25.63 -0.27
C ARG A 84 -15.62 25.57 -0.33
N THR A 85 -15.01 25.06 0.73
CA THR A 85 -13.60 24.64 0.69
C THR A 85 -13.57 23.22 0.15
N VAL A 86 -12.84 22.99 -0.95
CA VAL A 86 -12.71 21.69 -1.59
C VAL A 86 -11.25 21.26 -1.51
N VAL A 87 -10.99 20.18 -0.78
CA VAL A 87 -9.68 19.53 -0.76
C VAL A 87 -9.65 18.46 -1.84
N HIS A 88 -8.85 18.66 -2.88
CA HIS A 88 -8.64 17.68 -3.93
C HIS A 88 -7.74 16.56 -3.41
N GLN A 89 -8.06 15.31 -3.72
CA GLN A 89 -7.27 14.15 -3.34
C GLN A 89 -7.47 13.01 -4.36
N TYR A 90 -6.78 13.08 -5.49
CA TYR A 90 -6.88 12.08 -6.57
C TYR A 90 -5.60 12.07 -7.42
N GLY A 91 -5.48 11.10 -8.33
CA GLY A 91 -4.33 11.00 -9.24
C GLY A 91 -3.19 10.10 -8.75
N HIS A 92 -3.48 9.12 -7.91
CA HIS A 92 -2.47 8.25 -7.27
C HIS A 92 -1.90 7.14 -8.15
N GLY A 93 -2.29 7.06 -9.43
CA GLY A 93 -1.84 6.00 -10.34
C GLY A 93 -2.13 4.60 -9.79
N GLY A 94 -1.12 3.72 -9.84
CA GLY A 94 -1.18 2.36 -9.30
C GLY A 94 -1.06 2.26 -7.77
N SER A 95 -0.71 3.34 -7.09
CA SER A 95 -0.39 3.34 -5.66
C SER A 95 -1.58 3.62 -4.74
N GLY A 96 -2.81 3.70 -5.28
CA GLY A 96 -3.99 4.17 -4.55
C GLY A 96 -4.24 3.47 -3.21
N TRP A 97 -4.20 2.13 -3.17
CA TRP A 97 -4.27 1.40 -1.89
C TRP A 97 -3.00 1.63 -1.08
N SER A 98 -1.81 1.43 -1.63
CA SER A 98 -0.55 1.53 -0.87
C SER A 98 -0.35 2.87 -0.15
N LEU A 99 -0.82 3.99 -0.71
CA LEU A 99 -0.66 5.33 -0.12
C LEU A 99 -1.90 5.87 0.58
N SER A 100 -3.01 5.12 0.64
CA SER A 100 -4.32 5.68 0.99
C SER A 100 -4.35 6.38 2.35
N TRP A 101 -3.78 5.78 3.39
CA TRP A 101 -3.80 6.33 4.77
C TRP A 101 -2.92 7.57 4.92
N GLY A 102 -1.68 7.51 4.44
CA GLY A 102 -0.77 8.63 4.50
C GLY A 102 -1.23 9.80 3.63
N SER A 103 -1.78 9.50 2.45
CA SER A 103 -2.42 10.52 1.60
C SER A 103 -3.66 11.12 2.26
N ALA A 104 -4.50 10.30 2.89
CA ALA A 104 -5.66 10.75 3.65
C ALA A 104 -5.28 11.70 4.78
N GLN A 105 -4.20 11.42 5.52
CA GLN A 105 -3.70 12.32 6.56
C GLN A 105 -3.33 13.71 6.01
N GLN A 106 -2.74 13.78 4.80
CA GLN A 106 -2.44 15.07 4.16
C GLN A 106 -3.73 15.84 3.82
N ALA A 107 -4.71 15.17 3.20
CA ALA A 107 -5.97 15.79 2.81
C ALA A 107 -6.81 16.23 4.03
N VAL A 108 -6.89 15.40 5.07
CA VAL A 108 -7.62 15.72 6.30
C VAL A 108 -6.99 16.89 7.04
N ARG A 109 -5.65 17.03 7.04
CA ARG A 109 -4.99 18.22 7.60
C ARG A 109 -5.45 19.51 6.92
N LEU A 110 -5.59 19.51 5.60
CA LEU A 110 -6.10 20.66 4.84
C LEU A 110 -7.57 20.94 5.16
N ALA A 111 -8.39 19.89 5.31
CA ALA A 111 -9.80 20.03 5.67
C ALA A 111 -9.98 20.63 7.08
N LEU A 112 -9.17 20.19 8.04
CA LEU A 112 -9.20 20.67 9.43
C LEU A 112 -8.84 22.16 9.56
N ALA A 113 -8.01 22.70 8.66
CA ALA A 113 -7.66 24.12 8.65
C ALA A 113 -8.89 25.03 8.43
N GLY A 114 -10.00 24.50 7.88
CA GLY A 114 -11.26 25.21 7.71
C GLY A 114 -12.09 25.36 8.99
N GLY A 115 -11.81 24.57 10.04
CA GLY A 115 -12.50 24.62 11.33
C GLY A 115 -13.91 23.99 11.35
N ASP A 116 -14.35 23.37 10.26
CA ASP A 116 -15.63 22.66 10.22
C ASP A 116 -15.53 21.31 10.97
N SER A 117 -16.55 20.97 11.74
CA SER A 117 -16.66 19.68 12.46
C SER A 117 -17.39 18.60 11.67
N GLU A 118 -17.98 18.96 10.53
CA GLU A 118 -18.68 18.06 9.62
C GLU A 118 -18.20 18.30 8.18
N ILE A 119 -17.76 17.23 7.52
CA ILE A 119 -17.23 17.26 6.16
C ILE A 119 -17.93 16.26 5.26
N ALA A 120 -17.90 16.54 3.96
CA ALA A 120 -18.29 15.58 2.94
C ALA A 120 -17.04 14.97 2.27
N VAL A 121 -17.07 13.68 1.97
CA VAL A 121 -16.10 13.04 1.08
C VAL A 121 -16.82 12.65 -0.21
N ILE A 122 -16.29 13.06 -1.36
CA ILE A 122 -16.87 12.77 -2.67
C ILE A 122 -16.10 11.63 -3.32
N GLY A 123 -16.74 10.48 -3.47
CA GLY A 123 -16.14 9.24 -3.96
C GLY A 123 -15.88 8.21 -2.83
N CYS A 124 -16.12 6.94 -3.14
CA CYS A 124 -16.01 5.82 -2.18
C CYS A 124 -15.10 4.70 -2.73
N GLY A 125 -14.05 5.06 -3.46
CA GLY A 125 -12.93 4.17 -3.80
C GLY A 125 -11.94 4.04 -2.63
N ALA A 126 -10.79 3.43 -2.87
CA ALA A 126 -9.71 3.21 -1.88
C ALA A 126 -9.36 4.50 -1.12
N ILE A 127 -9.15 5.58 -1.87
CA ILE A 127 -8.80 6.89 -1.34
C ILE A 127 -9.96 7.48 -0.53
N GLY A 128 -11.17 7.51 -1.11
CA GLY A 128 -12.34 8.12 -0.46
C GLY A 128 -12.73 7.46 0.87
N ILE A 129 -12.86 6.13 0.89
CA ILE A 129 -13.23 5.44 2.14
C ILE A 129 -12.14 5.55 3.20
N THR A 130 -10.86 5.49 2.81
CA THR A 130 -9.75 5.64 3.76
C THR A 130 -9.71 7.06 4.31
N THR A 131 -9.91 8.08 3.47
CA THR A 131 -9.99 9.48 3.89
C THR A 131 -11.15 9.72 4.84
N ALA A 132 -12.31 9.10 4.60
CA ALA A 132 -13.43 9.17 5.53
C ALA A 132 -13.08 8.57 6.91
N ARG A 133 -12.36 7.43 6.94
CA ARG A 133 -11.88 6.82 8.19
C ARG A 133 -10.89 7.70 8.93
N VAL A 134 -9.88 8.24 8.23
CA VAL A 134 -8.89 9.16 8.84
C VAL A 134 -9.57 10.43 9.37
N ALA A 135 -10.56 10.96 8.66
CA ALA A 135 -11.34 12.10 9.14
C ALA A 135 -12.15 11.77 10.41
N GLN A 136 -12.75 10.59 10.50
CA GLN A 136 -13.42 10.13 11.72
C GLN A 136 -12.45 9.92 12.89
N GLU A 137 -11.25 9.38 12.63
CA GLU A 137 -10.19 9.27 13.64
C GLU A 137 -9.71 10.65 14.14
N ALA A 138 -9.82 11.68 13.30
CA ALA A 138 -9.59 13.08 13.67
C ALA A 138 -10.80 13.76 14.36
N GLY A 139 -11.88 13.01 14.64
CA GLY A 139 -13.06 13.52 15.34
C GLY A 139 -14.10 14.22 14.47
N LEU A 140 -13.98 14.15 13.14
CA LEU A 140 -14.93 14.77 12.23
C LEU A 140 -16.17 13.89 12.01
N LYS A 141 -17.33 14.53 11.86
CA LYS A 141 -18.53 13.88 11.30
C LYS A 141 -18.38 13.82 9.79
N VAL A 142 -18.54 12.63 9.22
CA VAL A 142 -18.27 12.41 7.79
C VAL A 142 -19.49 11.85 7.08
N ARG A 143 -19.82 12.46 5.95
CA ARG A 143 -20.74 11.89 4.96
C ARG A 143 -20.03 11.62 3.66
N ILE A 144 -20.18 10.41 3.13
CA ILE A 144 -19.70 10.05 1.79
C ILE A 144 -20.82 10.28 0.78
N TYR A 145 -20.52 11.01 -0.29
CA TYR A 145 -21.35 11.11 -1.49
C TYR A 145 -20.64 10.41 -2.63
N ALA A 146 -21.23 9.36 -3.20
CA ALA A 146 -20.63 8.71 -4.37
C ALA A 146 -21.69 8.04 -5.23
N LYS A 147 -21.39 7.90 -6.52
CA LYS A 147 -22.17 7.09 -7.46
C LYS A 147 -22.14 5.61 -7.07
N GLU A 148 -20.97 5.14 -6.66
CA GLU A 148 -20.68 3.74 -6.34
C GLU A 148 -19.93 3.63 -5.01
N THR A 149 -20.18 2.56 -4.26
CA THR A 149 -19.41 2.14 -3.09
C THR A 149 -18.54 0.93 -3.41
N LEU A 150 -17.68 0.51 -2.49
CA LEU A 150 -17.06 -0.82 -2.58
C LEU A 150 -18.16 -1.89 -2.33
N PRO A 151 -18.26 -2.95 -3.15
CA PRO A 151 -17.26 -3.42 -4.13
C PRO A 151 -17.45 -2.93 -5.58
N ALA A 152 -18.45 -2.11 -5.89
CA ALA A 152 -18.72 -1.66 -7.27
C ALA A 152 -17.63 -0.72 -7.83
N SER A 153 -16.94 0.03 -6.96
CA SER A 153 -15.95 1.00 -7.42
C SER A 153 -14.69 0.36 -8.03
N ARG A 154 -14.03 1.09 -8.95
CA ARG A 154 -12.82 0.64 -9.67
C ARG A 154 -11.68 0.20 -8.75
N SER A 155 -11.59 0.77 -7.55
CA SER A 155 -10.59 0.37 -6.55
C SER A 155 -10.72 -1.08 -6.10
N PHE A 156 -11.90 -1.69 -6.21
CA PHE A 156 -12.12 -3.10 -5.88
C PHE A 156 -11.44 -4.06 -6.87
N LEU A 157 -11.17 -3.59 -8.09
CA LEU A 157 -10.55 -4.35 -9.17
C LEU A 157 -9.01 -4.36 -9.10
N ALA A 158 -8.43 -3.72 -8.07
CA ALA A 158 -6.99 -3.66 -7.89
C ALA A 158 -6.37 -5.04 -7.63
N THR A 159 -5.15 -5.25 -8.13
CA THR A 159 -4.39 -6.49 -7.90
C THR A 159 -4.15 -6.76 -6.41
N GLY A 160 -4.00 -5.69 -5.61
CA GLY A 160 -3.91 -5.80 -4.16
C GLY A 160 -2.50 -6.12 -3.66
N VAL A 161 -1.51 -5.39 -4.14
CA VAL A 161 -0.12 -5.48 -3.65
C VAL A 161 0.33 -4.13 -3.11
N TRP A 162 1.27 -4.15 -2.18
CA TRP A 162 2.03 -2.97 -1.81
C TRP A 162 2.99 -2.56 -2.93
N SER A 163 2.67 -1.46 -3.59
CA SER A 163 3.42 -0.87 -4.69
C SER A 163 3.31 0.66 -4.62
N PRO A 164 3.93 1.31 -3.61
CA PRO A 164 3.68 2.70 -3.25
C PRO A 164 4.17 3.73 -4.29
N ASP A 165 5.07 3.34 -5.18
CA ASP A 165 5.60 4.17 -6.28
C ASP A 165 5.09 3.75 -7.67
N SER A 166 4.15 2.80 -7.75
CA SER A 166 3.59 2.33 -9.03
C SER A 166 2.87 3.45 -9.78
N ARG A 167 3.55 3.99 -10.81
CA ARG A 167 3.06 5.12 -11.62
C ARG A 167 2.60 6.27 -10.75
N ILE A 168 3.35 6.60 -9.70
CA ILE A 168 2.92 7.63 -8.75
C ILE A 168 3.16 9.05 -9.27
N CYS A 169 4.28 9.27 -9.97
CA CYS A 169 4.64 10.49 -10.70
C CYS A 169 5.70 10.14 -11.76
N THR A 170 5.91 10.99 -12.76
CA THR A 170 7.04 10.81 -13.70
C THR A 170 8.36 11.19 -13.04
N THR A 171 9.47 10.69 -13.59
CA THR A 171 10.83 11.07 -13.16
C THR A 171 11.06 12.57 -13.27
N GLU A 172 10.55 13.20 -14.33
CA GLU A 172 10.61 14.66 -14.55
C GLU A 172 10.00 15.44 -13.38
N HIS A 173 8.89 14.96 -12.83
CA HIS A 173 8.16 15.64 -11.76
C HIS A 173 8.54 15.18 -10.34
N ALA A 174 9.53 14.29 -10.20
CA ALA A 174 10.00 13.75 -8.93
C ALA A 174 10.86 14.76 -8.15
N SER A 175 10.33 15.97 -7.90
CA SER A 175 11.01 17.03 -7.16
C SER A 175 11.38 16.60 -5.74
N PRO A 176 12.42 17.19 -5.12
CA PRO A 176 12.77 16.89 -3.72
C PRO A 176 11.59 17.05 -2.74
N ALA A 177 10.74 18.06 -2.95
CA ALA A 177 9.55 18.27 -2.15
C ALA A 177 8.52 17.13 -2.33
N PHE A 178 8.31 16.69 -3.57
CA PHE A 178 7.44 15.55 -3.84
C PHE A 178 7.98 14.26 -3.22
N LYS A 179 9.28 13.97 -3.39
CA LYS A 179 9.95 12.81 -2.79
C LYS A 179 9.77 12.76 -1.27
N ALA A 180 9.96 13.89 -0.60
CA ALA A 180 9.76 14.00 0.85
C ALA A 180 8.28 13.76 1.25
N LEU A 181 7.34 14.36 0.53
CA LEU A 181 5.90 14.15 0.77
C LEU A 181 5.50 12.69 0.54
N TRP A 182 5.96 12.09 -0.56
CA TRP A 182 5.73 10.70 -0.89
C TRP A 182 6.27 9.76 0.18
N ALA A 183 7.50 9.97 0.66
CA ALA A 183 8.11 9.15 1.71
C ALA A 183 7.31 9.21 3.02
N GLN A 184 6.79 10.39 3.38
CA GLN A 184 5.89 10.55 4.52
C GLN A 184 4.59 9.77 4.33
N MET A 185 3.94 9.89 3.16
CA MET A 185 2.70 9.17 2.87
C MET A 185 2.90 7.66 2.88
N ALA A 186 3.97 7.17 2.27
CA ALA A 186 4.28 5.75 2.22
C ALA A 186 4.59 5.20 3.62
N THR A 187 5.44 5.87 4.38
CA THR A 187 5.80 5.44 5.75
C THR A 187 4.57 5.37 6.66
N ALA A 188 3.73 6.42 6.65
CA ALA A 188 2.51 6.45 7.46
C ALA A 188 1.51 5.35 7.06
N SER A 189 1.34 5.13 5.74
CA SER A 189 0.46 4.07 5.25
C SER A 189 0.96 2.69 5.64
N PHE A 190 2.25 2.45 5.47
CA PHE A 190 2.87 1.18 5.82
C PHE A 190 2.71 0.85 7.31
N GLN A 191 2.94 1.82 8.20
CA GLN A 191 2.75 1.66 9.64
C GLN A 191 1.31 1.31 9.98
N GLN A 192 0.35 1.96 9.32
CA GLN A 192 -1.07 1.66 9.52
C GLN A 192 -1.42 0.25 9.06
N TYR A 193 -0.83 -0.23 7.96
CA TYR A 193 -0.98 -1.61 7.51
C TYR A 193 -0.42 -2.64 8.47
N GLN A 194 0.67 -2.32 9.18
CA GLN A 194 1.20 -3.22 10.21
C GLN A 194 0.19 -3.45 11.35
N ARG A 195 -0.65 -2.45 11.66
CA ARG A 195 -1.69 -2.55 12.71
C ARG A 195 -2.87 -3.44 12.30
N MET A 196 -2.98 -3.78 11.02
CA MET A 196 -4.05 -4.64 10.49
C MET A 196 -3.66 -6.11 10.41
N LEU A 197 -2.38 -6.42 10.66
CA LEU A 197 -1.90 -7.79 10.67
C LEU A 197 -2.57 -8.58 11.81
N GLY A 198 -3.04 -9.79 11.50
CA GLY A 198 -3.72 -10.65 12.46
C GLY A 198 -5.22 -10.36 12.66
N LEU A 199 -5.77 -9.32 12.02
CA LEU A 199 -7.22 -9.07 12.04
C LEU A 199 -7.99 -10.19 11.31
N ALA A 200 -9.25 -10.38 11.72
CA ALA A 200 -10.16 -11.32 11.07
C ALA A 200 -10.34 -10.98 9.58
N GLY A 201 -10.42 -12.02 8.75
CA GLY A 201 -10.45 -11.87 7.29
C GLY A 201 -9.10 -11.51 6.65
N ALA A 202 -8.07 -11.22 7.47
CA ALA A 202 -6.71 -10.88 7.06
C ALA A 202 -6.68 -9.82 5.94
N PRO A 203 -7.22 -8.61 6.18
CA PRO A 203 -7.31 -7.57 5.16
C PRO A 203 -5.95 -7.22 4.55
N VAL A 204 -4.89 -7.34 5.36
CA VAL A 204 -3.50 -7.19 4.96
C VAL A 204 -2.69 -8.37 5.47
N GLU A 205 -1.81 -8.92 4.63
CA GLU A 205 -0.92 -10.02 4.98
C GLU A 205 0.47 -9.83 4.38
N TRP A 206 1.49 -10.37 5.05
CA TRP A 206 2.79 -10.60 4.43
C TRP A 206 2.79 -11.92 3.67
N ARG A 207 3.28 -11.91 2.44
CA ARG A 207 3.53 -13.11 1.63
C ARG A 207 4.90 -13.02 0.98
N ASP A 208 5.51 -14.17 0.75
CA ASP A 208 6.71 -14.22 -0.10
C ASP A 208 6.31 -14.00 -1.55
N SER A 209 7.13 -13.24 -2.26
CA SER A 209 7.02 -13.03 -3.70
C SER A 209 8.35 -13.32 -4.37
N TYR A 210 8.30 -13.83 -5.59
CA TYR A 210 9.48 -14.17 -6.35
C TYR A 210 9.58 -13.30 -7.60
N VAL A 211 10.72 -12.66 -7.77
CA VAL A 211 11.12 -12.02 -9.03
C VAL A 211 11.86 -13.06 -9.85
N LEU A 212 11.38 -13.31 -11.07
CA LEU A 212 11.93 -14.28 -12.02
C LEU A 212 12.52 -13.53 -13.22
N SER A 213 13.66 -13.99 -13.74
CA SER A 213 14.37 -13.28 -14.81
C SER A 213 15.23 -14.20 -15.67
N GLU A 214 15.27 -13.95 -16.98
CA GLU A 214 16.17 -14.61 -17.93
C GLU A 214 17.59 -14.00 -17.92
N VAL A 215 17.70 -12.74 -17.49
CA VAL A 215 18.96 -12.01 -17.35
C VAL A 215 19.26 -11.74 -15.87
N PRO A 216 20.51 -11.47 -15.49
CA PRO A 216 20.85 -11.09 -14.12
C PRO A 216 19.93 -10.01 -13.54
N LEU A 217 19.60 -10.12 -12.25
CA LEU A 217 18.59 -9.25 -11.60
C LEU A 217 18.99 -7.78 -11.50
N ASP A 218 20.29 -7.49 -11.58
CA ASP A 218 20.89 -6.15 -11.64
C ASP A 218 20.93 -5.56 -13.05
N GLN A 219 20.66 -6.37 -14.08
CA GLN A 219 20.59 -5.92 -15.47
C GLN A 219 19.14 -5.64 -15.86
N PRO A 220 18.88 -4.64 -16.73
CA PRO A 220 17.54 -4.39 -17.26
C PRO A 220 17.07 -5.60 -18.09
N ALA A 221 16.00 -6.25 -17.66
CA ALA A 221 15.25 -7.17 -18.49
C ALA A 221 14.34 -6.31 -19.37
N GLY A 222 14.69 -6.13 -20.65
CA GLY A 222 13.91 -5.30 -21.58
C GLY A 222 12.43 -5.69 -21.62
N GLY A 223 11.56 -4.80 -22.10
CA GLY A 223 10.13 -5.06 -22.28
C GLY A 223 9.18 -4.43 -21.26
N GLY A 224 9.63 -3.50 -20.41
CA GLY A 224 8.82 -2.97 -19.29
C GLY A 224 8.00 -1.69 -19.55
N GLY A 225 8.10 -1.06 -20.71
CA GLY A 225 7.41 0.20 -21.01
C GLY A 225 6.92 0.24 -22.45
N GLU A 226 5.79 0.90 -22.67
CA GLU A 226 5.34 1.31 -24.00
C GLU A 226 6.20 2.50 -24.46
N ASP A 227 6.44 2.63 -25.78
CA ASP A 227 7.28 3.72 -26.32
C ASP A 227 6.79 5.12 -25.90
N ASP A 228 5.48 5.26 -25.64
CA ASP A 228 4.83 6.50 -25.21
C ASP A 228 4.63 6.61 -23.68
N GLU A 229 4.99 5.59 -22.89
CA GLU A 229 4.88 5.62 -21.42
C GLU A 229 6.13 6.29 -20.80
N PRO A 230 5.97 7.30 -19.92
CA PRO A 230 7.11 8.01 -19.34
C PRO A 230 7.85 7.20 -18.29
N ASP A 231 9.09 7.58 -18.03
CA ASP A 231 9.88 7.00 -16.94
C ASP A 231 9.33 7.34 -15.56
N TYR A 232 9.46 6.39 -14.64
CA TYR A 232 9.05 6.50 -13.24
C TYR A 232 10.26 6.38 -12.29
N PRO A 233 10.31 7.17 -11.20
CA PRO A 233 11.38 7.07 -10.21
C PRO A 233 11.20 5.84 -9.31
N SER A 234 12.30 5.19 -8.94
CA SER A 234 12.32 4.05 -8.01
C SER A 234 12.30 4.50 -6.54
N LEU A 235 11.28 5.28 -6.14
CA LEU A 235 11.23 5.98 -4.86
C LEU A 235 11.31 5.06 -3.63
N GLU A 236 10.69 3.87 -3.67
CA GLU A 236 10.77 2.92 -2.56
C GLU A 236 12.21 2.46 -2.32
N SER A 237 12.92 2.14 -3.39
CA SER A 237 14.32 1.73 -3.30
C SER A 237 15.25 2.87 -2.88
N GLU A 238 14.93 4.12 -3.25
CA GLU A 238 15.74 5.31 -2.96
C GLU A 238 15.54 5.86 -1.54
N LEU A 239 14.31 5.81 -1.01
CA LEU A 239 13.93 6.61 0.17
C LEU A 239 13.42 5.77 1.34
N LEU A 240 12.96 4.54 1.12
CA LEU A 240 12.37 3.69 2.15
C LEU A 240 13.27 2.52 2.55
N HIS A 241 14.58 2.76 2.61
CA HIS A 241 15.54 1.77 3.09
C HIS A 241 15.13 1.24 4.47
N GLY A 242 14.97 -0.08 4.58
CA GLY A 242 14.62 -0.75 5.85
C GLY A 242 13.12 -0.82 6.16
N LEU A 243 12.24 -0.27 5.32
CA LEU A 243 10.78 -0.42 5.51
C LEU A 243 10.32 -1.87 5.26
N ARG A 244 11.00 -2.58 4.37
CA ARG A 244 10.81 -4.01 4.11
C ARG A 244 12.16 -4.73 4.08
N PRO A 245 12.21 -6.03 4.43
CA PRO A 245 13.39 -6.85 4.19
C PRO A 245 13.84 -6.79 2.72
N HIS A 246 15.15 -6.75 2.50
CA HIS A 246 15.72 -6.79 1.15
C HIS A 246 15.42 -8.13 0.47
N GLY A 247 15.33 -8.12 -0.86
CA GLY A 247 15.22 -9.36 -1.63
C GLY A 247 16.47 -10.23 -1.47
N LEU A 248 16.26 -11.52 -1.25
CA LEU A 248 17.28 -12.55 -1.24
C LEU A 248 17.41 -13.12 -2.65
N LYS A 249 18.57 -12.94 -3.29
CA LYS A 249 18.91 -13.67 -4.52
C LYS A 249 18.97 -15.16 -4.19
N LEU A 250 18.43 -15.98 -5.08
CA LEU A 250 18.40 -17.44 -4.94
C LEU A 250 19.37 -18.05 -5.94
N ASP A 251 20.17 -19.00 -5.49
CA ASP A 251 21.07 -19.76 -6.35
C ASP A 251 20.31 -20.82 -7.16
N PRO A 252 20.86 -21.29 -8.29
CA PRO A 252 20.30 -22.41 -9.04
C PRO A 252 20.06 -23.62 -8.12
N GLY A 253 18.83 -24.13 -8.09
CA GLY A 253 18.41 -25.24 -7.23
C GLY A 253 17.74 -24.83 -5.91
N GLU A 254 17.81 -23.55 -5.53
CA GLU A 254 17.06 -23.01 -4.37
C GLU A 254 15.62 -22.59 -4.71
N HIS A 255 15.24 -22.68 -5.99
CA HIS A 255 13.89 -22.39 -6.48
C HIS A 255 13.45 -23.40 -7.55
N PRO A 256 12.13 -23.64 -7.70
CA PRO A 256 11.61 -24.63 -8.65
C PRO A 256 11.38 -24.07 -10.07
N PHE A 257 11.52 -22.76 -10.27
CA PHE A 257 11.19 -22.11 -11.54
C PHE A 257 12.22 -22.41 -12.63
N PRO A 258 11.79 -22.62 -13.90
CA PRO A 258 12.67 -22.91 -15.03
C PRO A 258 13.33 -21.64 -15.61
N VAL A 259 13.88 -20.80 -14.75
CA VAL A 259 14.57 -19.55 -15.13
C VAL A 259 15.97 -19.52 -14.48
N PRO A 260 16.96 -18.85 -15.09
CA PRO A 260 18.33 -18.83 -14.55
C PRO A 260 18.49 -17.93 -13.31
N TYR A 261 17.62 -16.93 -13.11
CA TYR A 261 17.73 -16.00 -12.00
C TYR A 261 16.41 -15.82 -11.26
N ALA A 262 16.44 -15.98 -9.94
CA ALA A 262 15.32 -15.66 -9.07
C ALA A 262 15.76 -14.89 -7.82
N ALA A 263 14.86 -14.06 -7.29
CA ALA A 263 14.99 -13.50 -5.96
C ALA A 263 13.66 -13.59 -5.21
N ARG A 264 13.74 -13.87 -3.92
CA ARG A 264 12.60 -13.89 -3.01
C ARG A 264 12.57 -12.62 -2.17
N TYR A 265 11.41 -12.01 -2.01
CA TYR A 265 11.21 -10.88 -1.12
C TYR A 265 9.85 -10.98 -0.44
N PRO A 266 9.69 -10.52 0.81
CA PRO A 266 8.40 -10.45 1.43
C PRO A 266 7.69 -9.16 0.98
N GLY A 267 6.42 -9.29 0.62
CA GLY A 267 5.56 -8.19 0.21
C GLY A 267 4.25 -8.20 1.00
N LEU A 268 3.67 -7.01 1.19
CA LEU A 268 2.30 -6.91 1.67
C LEU A 268 1.33 -7.17 0.53
N ILE A 269 0.34 -8.01 0.80
CA ILE A 269 -0.83 -8.25 -0.05
C ILE A 269 -2.05 -7.69 0.65
N PHE A 270 -2.90 -7.04 -0.13
CA PHE A 270 -4.20 -6.56 0.29
C PHE A 270 -5.28 -7.52 -0.19
N ASN A 271 -5.95 -8.19 0.75
CA ASN A 271 -7.14 -8.99 0.44
C ASN A 271 -8.33 -8.03 0.26
N ILE A 272 -8.42 -7.39 -0.92
CA ILE A 272 -9.32 -6.25 -1.18
C ILE A 272 -10.76 -6.51 -0.76
N SER A 273 -11.28 -7.72 -0.96
CA SER A 273 -12.63 -8.08 -0.52
C SER A 273 -12.83 -7.94 1.00
N ALA A 274 -11.92 -8.50 1.80
CA ALA A 274 -11.96 -8.39 3.26
C ALA A 274 -11.63 -6.96 3.71
N TYR A 275 -10.64 -6.32 3.06
CA TYR A 275 -10.18 -4.99 3.42
C TYR A 275 -11.23 -3.90 3.15
N ALA A 276 -11.88 -3.94 1.99
CA ALA A 276 -12.98 -3.05 1.66
C ALA A 276 -14.16 -3.21 2.60
N ARG A 277 -14.53 -4.45 2.94
CA ARG A 277 -15.60 -4.73 3.90
C ARG A 277 -15.27 -4.14 5.28
N MET A 278 -14.08 -4.38 5.79
CA MET A 278 -13.60 -3.82 7.06
C MET A 278 -13.71 -2.29 7.07
N LEU A 279 -13.19 -1.61 6.06
CA LEU A 279 -13.24 -0.14 5.99
C LEU A 279 -14.66 0.41 5.95
N MET A 280 -15.55 -0.22 5.18
CA MET A 280 -16.96 0.18 5.09
C MET A 280 -17.71 -0.06 6.41
N GLU A 281 -17.49 -1.21 7.05
CA GLU A 281 -18.08 -1.53 8.34
C GLU A 281 -17.59 -0.56 9.41
N ASP A 282 -16.28 -0.35 9.51
CA ASP A 282 -15.69 0.59 10.48
C ASP A 282 -16.20 2.02 10.27
N PHE A 283 -16.38 2.44 9.01
CA PHE A 283 -16.91 3.77 8.68
C PHE A 283 -18.34 3.93 9.19
N LEU A 284 -19.21 2.96 8.91
CA LEU A 284 -20.62 2.99 9.34
C LEU A 284 -20.74 2.86 10.86
N HIS A 285 -19.96 1.96 11.49
CA HIS A 285 -19.94 1.80 12.95
C HIS A 285 -19.48 3.07 13.67
N ALA A 286 -18.54 3.83 13.08
CA ALA A 286 -18.11 5.13 13.61
C ALA A 286 -19.09 6.28 13.31
N GLY A 287 -20.33 5.99 12.92
CA GLY A 287 -21.40 6.97 12.67
C GLY A 287 -21.31 7.68 11.32
N GLY A 288 -20.51 7.16 10.39
CA GLY A 288 -20.44 7.65 9.03
C GLY A 288 -21.75 7.43 8.29
N SER A 289 -22.12 8.37 7.41
CA SER A 289 -23.31 8.24 6.55
C SER A 289 -22.94 8.22 5.08
N PHE A 290 -23.73 7.51 4.27
CA PHE A 290 -23.55 7.42 2.84
C PHE A 290 -24.78 7.97 2.11
N GLN A 291 -24.54 8.68 1.00
CA GLN A 291 -25.58 9.10 0.07
C GLN A 291 -25.16 8.77 -1.36
N ALA A 292 -25.97 7.96 -2.03
CA ALA A 292 -25.82 7.71 -3.46
C ALA A 292 -26.06 9.02 -4.22
N ARG A 293 -25.01 9.54 -4.86
CA ARG A 293 -25.06 10.79 -5.62
C ARG A 293 -23.96 10.85 -6.66
N GLU A 294 -24.35 11.15 -7.89
CA GLU A 294 -23.45 11.47 -8.98
C GLU A 294 -23.37 13.00 -9.14
N PHE A 295 -22.19 13.48 -9.55
CA PHE A 295 -21.94 14.90 -9.83
C PHE A 295 -21.40 15.00 -11.25
N GLU A 296 -22.01 15.87 -12.04
CA GLU A 296 -21.62 16.18 -13.41
C GLU A 296 -20.82 17.49 -13.48
N SER A 297 -20.98 18.36 -12.46
CA SER A 297 -20.36 19.69 -12.42
C SER A 297 -20.03 20.11 -10.98
N PRO A 298 -18.95 20.87 -10.74
CA PRO A 298 -18.61 21.34 -9.40
C PRO A 298 -19.64 22.37 -8.88
N ARG A 299 -20.50 22.92 -9.75
CA ARG A 299 -21.62 23.78 -9.35
C ARG A 299 -22.58 23.07 -8.39
N GLN A 300 -22.76 21.76 -8.55
CA GLN A 300 -23.63 20.93 -7.71
C GLN A 300 -23.07 20.74 -6.29
N PHE A 301 -21.82 21.13 -6.02
CA PHE A 301 -21.28 21.18 -4.66
C PHE A 301 -21.99 22.24 -3.79
N ALA A 302 -22.63 23.24 -4.41
CA ALA A 302 -23.42 24.23 -3.68
C ALA A 302 -24.61 23.60 -2.93
N ASP A 303 -25.16 22.51 -3.46
CA ASP A 303 -26.32 21.78 -2.91
C ASP A 303 -25.97 20.93 -1.68
N LEU A 304 -24.68 20.74 -1.40
CA LEU A 304 -24.23 19.98 -0.24
C LEU A 304 -24.34 20.86 1.01
N ARG A 305 -24.77 20.26 2.13
CA ARG A 305 -24.87 21.00 3.40
C ARG A 305 -23.48 21.30 3.98
N GLU A 306 -22.54 20.38 3.79
CA GLU A 306 -21.18 20.48 4.31
C GLU A 306 -20.41 21.63 3.63
N LYS A 307 -19.67 22.42 4.41
CA LYS A 307 -18.89 23.57 3.90
C LYS A 307 -17.52 23.16 3.39
N THR A 308 -16.94 22.13 4.00
CA THR A 308 -15.68 21.53 3.61
C THR A 308 -15.93 20.16 2.97
N LEU A 309 -15.41 19.99 1.75
CA LEU A 309 -15.54 18.80 0.92
C LEU A 309 -14.14 18.23 0.66
N ILE A 310 -13.97 16.92 0.68
CA ILE A 310 -12.76 16.26 0.20
C ILE A 310 -13.13 15.48 -1.07
N ASN A 311 -12.57 15.89 -2.20
CA ASN A 311 -12.83 15.31 -3.50
C ASN A 311 -11.87 14.15 -3.80
N CYS A 312 -12.39 12.92 -3.74
CA CYS A 312 -11.67 11.66 -3.93
C CYS A 312 -12.18 10.90 -5.17
N THR A 313 -12.56 11.62 -6.24
CA THR A 313 -13.23 11.06 -7.42
C THR A 313 -12.31 10.29 -8.38
N GLY A 314 -11.01 10.21 -8.11
CA GLY A 314 -10.07 9.44 -8.92
C GLY A 314 -10.07 9.92 -10.38
N TYR A 315 -10.31 9.01 -11.33
CA TYR A 315 -10.37 9.36 -12.75
C TYR A 315 -11.57 10.27 -13.08
N GLY A 316 -12.63 10.22 -12.27
CA GLY A 316 -13.80 11.08 -12.42
C GLY A 316 -13.49 12.57 -12.29
N ALA A 317 -12.36 12.95 -11.67
CA ALA A 317 -11.94 14.35 -11.60
C ALA A 317 -11.71 14.98 -12.98
N ARG A 318 -11.33 14.18 -14.00
CA ARG A 318 -11.20 14.67 -15.38
C ARG A 318 -12.52 15.23 -15.90
N ALA A 319 -13.60 14.46 -15.81
CA ALA A 319 -14.92 14.87 -16.27
C ALA A 319 -15.56 15.91 -15.33
N LEU A 320 -15.46 15.68 -14.01
CA LEU A 320 -16.12 16.53 -13.01
C LEU A 320 -15.46 17.89 -12.86
N LEU A 321 -14.12 18.00 -12.91
CA LEU A 321 -13.39 19.23 -12.64
C LEU A 321 -12.63 19.79 -13.85
N GLY A 322 -12.68 19.10 -15.00
CA GLY A 322 -11.90 19.48 -16.18
C GLY A 322 -10.39 19.29 -16.00
N ASP A 323 -9.96 18.45 -15.05
CA ASP A 323 -8.53 18.19 -14.82
C ASP A 323 -7.98 17.21 -15.85
N GLU A 324 -7.56 17.73 -17.00
CA GLU A 324 -7.03 16.94 -18.11
C GLU A 324 -5.65 16.32 -17.83
N SER A 325 -4.98 16.71 -16.74
CA SER A 325 -3.71 16.09 -16.32
C SER A 325 -3.92 14.67 -15.78
N VAL A 326 -5.15 14.29 -15.44
CA VAL A 326 -5.50 12.93 -15.04
C VAL A 326 -5.79 12.09 -16.28
N ILE A 327 -4.97 11.06 -16.49
CA ILE A 327 -5.15 10.10 -17.58
C ILE A 327 -5.38 8.69 -17.04
N PRO A 328 -6.11 7.84 -17.77
CA PRO A 328 -6.35 6.47 -17.36
C PRO A 328 -5.17 5.59 -17.76
N VAL A 329 -4.69 4.75 -16.85
CA VAL A 329 -3.81 3.63 -17.20
C VAL A 329 -4.60 2.35 -17.06
N ARG A 330 -4.85 1.70 -18.18
CA ARG A 330 -5.61 0.45 -18.27
C ARG A 330 -4.84 -0.66 -17.57
N GLY A 331 -5.59 -1.62 -17.04
CA GLY A 331 -5.03 -2.83 -16.47
C GLY A 331 -6.09 -3.92 -16.47
N GLN A 332 -5.80 -5.01 -17.16
CA GLN A 332 -6.63 -6.20 -17.15
C GLN A 332 -6.06 -7.24 -16.18
N THR A 333 -6.94 -8.01 -15.55
CA THR A 333 -6.54 -9.09 -14.64
C THR A 333 -7.49 -10.26 -14.81
N ALA A 334 -6.92 -11.45 -14.93
CA ALA A 334 -7.65 -12.71 -14.82
C ALA A 334 -7.63 -13.17 -13.37
N ARG A 335 -8.77 -13.67 -12.87
CA ARG A 335 -8.84 -14.32 -11.56
C ARG A 335 -9.07 -15.80 -11.76
N LEU A 336 -8.11 -16.61 -11.33
CA LEU A 336 -8.23 -18.06 -11.28
C LEU A 336 -8.96 -18.50 -10.01
N ILE A 337 -9.63 -19.66 -10.08
CA ILE A 337 -10.19 -20.34 -8.90
C ILE A 337 -9.14 -20.39 -7.78
N PRO A 338 -9.49 -20.02 -6.53
CA PRO A 338 -8.58 -20.10 -5.39
C PRO A 338 -7.85 -21.44 -5.29
N GLN A 339 -6.58 -21.37 -4.89
CA GLN A 339 -5.73 -22.52 -4.62
C GLN A 339 -5.01 -22.24 -3.30
N PRO A 340 -5.60 -22.60 -2.14
CA PRO A 340 -5.11 -22.18 -0.82
C PRO A 340 -3.67 -22.59 -0.51
N GLU A 341 -3.18 -23.65 -1.14
CA GLU A 341 -1.81 -24.11 -1.05
C GLU A 341 -0.79 -23.22 -1.79
N VAL A 342 -1.24 -22.29 -2.64
CA VAL A 342 -0.41 -21.27 -3.30
C VAL A 342 -0.46 -19.99 -2.49
N ASP A 343 0.59 -19.73 -1.72
CA ASP A 343 0.71 -18.58 -0.82
C ASP A 343 1.85 -17.62 -1.19
N TYR A 344 2.29 -17.64 -2.45
CA TYR A 344 3.38 -16.81 -2.96
C TYR A 344 3.01 -16.04 -4.24
N GLY A 345 3.57 -14.83 -4.38
CA GLY A 345 3.46 -14.01 -5.59
C GLY A 345 4.58 -14.26 -6.59
N LEU A 346 4.35 -13.89 -7.85
CA LEU A 346 5.37 -13.97 -8.91
C LEU A 346 5.41 -12.67 -9.70
N TYR A 347 6.61 -12.23 -10.06
CA TYR A 347 6.84 -11.21 -11.07
C TYR A 347 7.89 -11.70 -12.06
N TRP A 348 7.49 -11.98 -13.29
CA TRP A 348 8.40 -12.44 -14.35
C TRP A 348 8.86 -11.26 -15.20
N ARG A 349 10.10 -10.83 -14.95
CA ARG A 349 10.75 -9.71 -15.64
C ARG A 349 10.95 -10.04 -17.11
N GLY A 350 10.81 -9.02 -17.96
CA GLY A 350 10.87 -9.14 -19.43
C GLY A 350 9.66 -9.81 -20.08
N HIS A 351 8.73 -10.30 -19.25
CA HIS A 351 7.49 -10.94 -19.66
C HIS A 351 6.26 -10.16 -19.19
N ASN A 352 6.45 -9.11 -18.39
CA ASN A 352 5.42 -8.27 -17.77
C ASN A 352 4.32 -9.03 -17.03
N LEU A 353 4.61 -10.24 -16.56
CA LEU A 353 3.64 -11.12 -15.92
C LEU A 353 3.73 -10.97 -14.40
N ASN A 354 2.63 -10.57 -13.77
CA ASN A 354 2.47 -10.46 -12.33
C ASN A 354 1.38 -11.40 -11.83
N VAL A 355 1.66 -12.12 -10.76
CA VAL A 355 0.75 -13.08 -10.12
C VAL A 355 0.64 -12.79 -8.64
N VAL A 356 -0.59 -12.68 -8.15
CA VAL A 356 -0.87 -12.32 -6.76
C VAL A 356 -1.83 -13.34 -6.12
N PRO A 357 -1.41 -14.04 -5.06
CA PRO A 357 -2.22 -15.06 -4.38
C PRO A 357 -3.16 -14.40 -3.36
N ARG A 358 -4.29 -13.87 -3.83
CA ARG A 358 -5.33 -13.38 -2.91
C ARG A 358 -6.17 -14.53 -2.38
N ARG A 359 -6.74 -14.34 -1.18
CA ARG A 359 -7.64 -15.33 -0.57
C ARG A 359 -8.90 -15.61 -1.39
N ASP A 360 -9.31 -14.68 -2.25
CA ASP A 360 -10.48 -14.81 -3.13
C ASP A 360 -10.14 -15.21 -4.58
N GLY A 361 -8.88 -15.56 -4.85
CA GLY A 361 -8.44 -16.09 -6.14
C GLY A 361 -6.99 -15.73 -6.46
N ILE A 362 -6.38 -16.47 -7.38
CA ILE A 362 -5.05 -16.11 -7.89
C ILE A 362 -5.26 -15.11 -9.03
N LEU A 363 -4.73 -13.90 -8.85
CA LEU A 363 -4.76 -12.88 -9.89
C LEU A 363 -3.58 -13.05 -10.82
N VAL A 364 -3.83 -13.00 -12.12
CA VAL A 364 -2.82 -13.04 -13.18
C VAL A 364 -3.01 -11.80 -14.05
N GLN A 365 -1.96 -11.01 -14.16
CA GLN A 365 -1.93 -9.78 -14.95
C GLN A 365 -0.70 -9.79 -15.84
N ALA A 366 -0.89 -9.53 -17.13
CA ALA A 366 0.17 -9.15 -18.05
C ALA A 366 -0.07 -7.70 -18.47
N GLN A 367 0.96 -6.86 -18.43
CA GLN A 367 0.89 -5.53 -19.06
C GLN A 367 1.00 -5.70 -20.57
N MET A 368 0.11 -5.03 -21.30
CA MET A 368 0.02 -5.12 -22.75
C MET A 368 0.35 -3.78 -23.39
N PRO A 369 0.88 -3.74 -24.63
CA PRO A 369 0.99 -2.51 -25.39
C PRO A 369 -0.36 -1.80 -25.52
N GLY A 370 -0.37 -0.47 -25.34
CA GLY A 370 -1.58 0.35 -25.40
C GLY A 370 -2.38 0.38 -24.09
N ASP A 371 -1.83 -0.02 -22.95
CA ASP A 371 -2.47 0.17 -21.64
C ASP A 371 -2.30 1.62 -21.14
N PHE A 372 -1.24 2.33 -21.53
CA PHE A 372 -1.00 3.72 -21.12
C PHE A 372 -1.95 4.70 -21.83
N ASN A 373 -2.45 5.69 -21.08
CA ASN A 373 -3.45 6.67 -21.55
C ASN A 373 -4.69 6.04 -22.22
N ASN A 374 -5.08 4.83 -21.81
CA ASN A 374 -6.18 4.09 -22.41
C ASN A 374 -7.39 3.99 -21.46
N ALA A 375 -8.52 4.52 -21.91
CA ALA A 375 -9.79 4.51 -21.17
C ALA A 375 -10.65 3.27 -21.46
N ASP A 376 -10.26 2.43 -22.42
CA ASP A 376 -11.05 1.27 -22.83
C ASP A 376 -11.15 0.23 -21.71
N THR A 377 -12.39 -0.10 -21.36
CA THR A 377 -12.71 -1.09 -20.32
C THR A 377 -13.21 -2.41 -20.90
N THR A 378 -13.16 -2.56 -22.22
CA THR A 378 -13.51 -3.80 -22.92
C THR A 378 -12.53 -4.90 -22.54
N ILE A 379 -13.07 -6.08 -22.26
CA ILE A 379 -12.28 -7.27 -21.92
C ILE A 379 -11.67 -7.85 -23.18
N ASP A 380 -10.35 -8.05 -23.16
CA ASP A 380 -9.64 -8.83 -24.18
C ASP A 380 -9.38 -10.25 -23.65
N ARG A 381 -10.28 -11.17 -24.01
CA ARG A 381 -10.16 -12.56 -23.54
C ARG A 381 -8.90 -13.25 -24.06
N ALA A 382 -8.45 -12.95 -25.28
CA ALA A 382 -7.27 -13.58 -25.87
C ALA A 382 -6.01 -13.21 -25.09
N SER A 383 -5.85 -11.94 -24.71
CA SER A 383 -4.75 -11.49 -23.87
C SER A 383 -4.77 -12.14 -22.48
N THR A 384 -5.95 -12.33 -21.88
CA THR A 384 -6.08 -13.09 -20.63
C THR A 384 -5.62 -14.54 -20.77
N ASP A 385 -6.10 -15.25 -21.79
CA ASP A 385 -5.75 -16.66 -21.98
C ASP A 385 -4.25 -16.81 -22.31
N ALA A 386 -3.66 -15.86 -23.04
CA ALA A 386 -2.23 -15.80 -23.31
C ALA A 386 -1.41 -15.61 -22.03
N ALA A 387 -1.80 -14.68 -21.14
CA ALA A 387 -1.12 -14.46 -19.85
C ALA A 387 -1.18 -15.71 -18.94
N VAL A 388 -2.32 -16.40 -18.91
CA VAL A 388 -2.46 -17.66 -18.16
C VAL A 388 -1.63 -18.79 -18.78
N ALA A 389 -1.59 -18.90 -20.11
CA ALA A 389 -0.74 -19.86 -20.80
C ALA A 389 0.76 -19.58 -20.59
N GLN A 390 1.15 -18.30 -20.51
CA GLN A 390 2.51 -17.90 -20.18
C GLN A 390 2.87 -18.30 -18.75
N LEU A 391 1.98 -18.05 -17.77
CA LEU A 391 2.17 -18.52 -16.40
C LEU A 391 2.36 -20.04 -16.31
N ALA A 392 1.62 -20.82 -17.11
CA ALA A 392 1.73 -22.27 -17.13
C ALA A 392 3.13 -22.77 -17.50
N ARG A 393 3.91 -22.01 -18.26
CA ARG A 393 5.29 -22.36 -18.64
C ARG A 393 6.25 -22.41 -17.46
N LEU A 394 5.93 -21.72 -16.35
CA LEU A 394 6.73 -21.75 -15.12
C LEU A 394 6.50 -23.02 -14.29
N PHE A 395 5.50 -23.82 -14.63
CA PHE A 395 5.11 -25.04 -13.91
C PHE A 395 4.88 -26.19 -14.90
N PRO A 396 5.94 -26.71 -15.54
CA PRO A 396 5.81 -27.85 -16.42
C PRO A 396 5.13 -29.01 -15.69
N ALA A 397 4.26 -29.74 -16.41
CA ALA A 397 3.60 -30.91 -15.86
C ALA A 397 4.67 -31.92 -15.39
N ALA A 398 4.51 -32.39 -14.15
CA ALA A 398 5.37 -33.41 -13.56
C ALA A 398 5.31 -34.73 -14.32
#